data_AF-A0A534BEV5-F1
#
_entry.id   AF-A0A534BEV5-F1
#
_cell.length_a   1.000
_cell.length_b   1.000
_cell.length_c   1.000
_cell.angle_alpha   90.00
_cell.angle_beta   90.00
_cell.angle_gamma   90.00
#
_symmetry.space_group_name_H-M   'P 1'
#
loop_
_entity.id
_entity.type
_entity.pdbx_description
1 polymer ?
#
loop_
_entity_poly.entity_id
_entity_poly.type
_entity_poly.pdbx_seq_one_letter_code
_entity_poly.pdbx_strand_id
1 'polypeptide(L)'
;MDSLRIDEIARRLLERVPPALRSMQQDLESNFRAVLRERLSRLDLVSRDEFDAQTRVLERTRARLEALEARLAALEGGGSAAGNAPGPPA
;
A
#
# COMPACT_ATOMS: atom_id res chain seq x y z
N MET A 1 7.92 -13.89 -2.94
CA MET A 1 6.98 -14.15 -4.06
C MET A 1 7.29 -13.27 -5.29
N ASP A 2 8.39 -12.51 -5.27
CA ASP A 2 8.67 -11.46 -6.25
C ASP A 2 9.46 -11.94 -7.47
N SER A 3 10.26 -13.00 -7.33
CA SER A 3 10.96 -13.65 -8.45
C SER A 3 10.00 -14.11 -9.55
N LEU A 4 8.80 -14.57 -9.17
CA LEU A 4 7.77 -15.08 -10.06
C LEU A 4 7.22 -14.01 -11.02
N ARG A 5 7.20 -12.74 -10.62
CA ARG A 5 6.73 -11.64 -11.49
C ARG A 5 7.81 -11.14 -12.44
N ILE A 6 9.06 -11.12 -11.97
CA ILE A 6 10.21 -10.71 -12.80
C ILE A 6 10.44 -11.72 -13.93
N ASP A 7 10.29 -13.00 -13.64
CA ASP A 7 10.49 -14.08 -14.61
C ASP A 7 9.42 -14.05 -15.71
N GLU A 8 8.17 -13.71 -15.37
CA GLU A 8 7.10 -13.53 -16.35
C GLU A 8 7.34 -12.32 -17.27
N ILE A 9 7.84 -11.21 -16.72
CA ILE A 9 8.21 -10.03 -17.52
C ILE A 9 9.36 -10.37 -18.46
N ALA A 10 10.40 -11.04 -17.97
CA ALA A 10 11.54 -11.47 -18.77
C ALA A 10 11.08 -12.39 -19.93
N ARG A 11 10.20 -13.35 -19.64
CA ARG A 11 9.65 -14.29 -20.63
C ARG A 11 8.85 -13.57 -21.73
N ARG A 12 7.96 -12.64 -21.37
CA ARG A 12 7.18 -11.84 -22.35
C ARG A 12 8.05 -10.94 -23.22
N LEU A 13 9.17 -10.44 -22.69
CA LEU A 13 10.15 -9.69 -23.47
C LEU A 13 10.90 -10.60 -24.44
N LEU A 14 11.31 -11.80 -23.99
CA LEU A 14 11.98 -12.81 -24.82
C LEU A 14 11.11 -13.31 -25.97
N GLU A 15 9.80 -13.44 -25.76
CA GLU A 15 8.83 -13.81 -26.81
C GLU A 15 8.74 -12.76 -27.94
N ARG A 16 9.17 -11.52 -27.70
CA ARG A 16 9.22 -10.44 -28.70
C ARG A 16 10.59 -10.28 -29.35
N VAL A 17 11.58 -11.11 -28.98
CA VAL A 17 12.93 -11.03 -29.55
C VAL A 17 12.95 -11.63 -30.97
N PRO A 18 13.57 -10.94 -31.96
CA PRO A 18 13.64 -11.42 -33.33
C PRO A 18 14.25 -12.83 -33.47
N PRO A 19 13.79 -13.62 -34.45
CA PRO A 19 14.22 -15.00 -34.66
C PRO A 19 15.74 -15.17 -34.87
N ALA A 20 16.42 -14.12 -35.35
CA ALA A 20 17.86 -14.09 -35.60
C ALA A 20 18.71 -14.16 -34.32
N LEU A 21 18.13 -13.83 -33.16
CA LEU A 21 18.84 -13.80 -31.87
C LEU A 21 18.57 -15.04 -30.99
N ARG A 22 17.83 -16.03 -31.51
CA ARG A 22 17.45 -17.24 -30.75
C ARG A 22 18.62 -18.13 -30.34
N SER A 23 19.73 -18.13 -31.08
CA SER A 23 20.95 -18.87 -30.70
C SER A 23 21.67 -18.25 -29.50
N MET A 24 21.42 -16.96 -29.20
CA MET A 24 21.97 -16.22 -28.06
C MET A 24 20.92 -16.00 -26.96
N GLN A 25 19.78 -16.70 -27.05
CA GLN A 25 18.60 -16.43 -26.22
C GLN A 25 18.87 -16.66 -24.73
N GLN A 26 19.65 -17.68 -24.39
CA GLN A 26 19.95 -18.06 -23.01
C GLN A 26 20.89 -17.04 -22.33
N ASP A 27 21.89 -16.55 -23.06
CA ASP A 27 22.80 -15.50 -22.57
C ASP A 27 22.09 -14.15 -22.46
N LEU A 28 21.24 -13.83 -23.45
CA LEU A 28 20.40 -12.63 -23.41
C LEU A 28 19.41 -12.68 -22.25
N GLU A 29 18.77 -13.82 -21.98
CA GLU A 29 17.87 -14.01 -20.85
C GLU A 29 18.59 -13.75 -19.52
N SER A 30 19.75 -14.36 -19.33
CA SER A 30 20.55 -14.19 -18.11
C SER A 30 20.94 -12.73 -17.89
N ASN A 31 21.42 -12.07 -18.95
CA ASN A 31 21.83 -10.67 -18.89
C ASN A 31 20.64 -9.73 -18.66
N PHE A 32 19.50 -9.96 -19.34
CA PHE A 32 18.28 -9.19 -19.11
C PHE A 32 17.78 -9.34 -17.68
N ARG A 33 17.79 -10.56 -17.13
CA ARG A 33 17.34 -10.83 -15.76
C ARG A 33 18.25 -10.16 -14.73
N ALA A 34 19.55 -10.13 -14.96
CA ALA A 34 20.51 -9.40 -14.13
C ALA A 34 20.24 -7.90 -14.15
N VAL A 35 20.08 -7.30 -15.34
CA VAL A 35 19.77 -5.88 -15.50
C VAL A 35 18.42 -5.51 -14.88
N LEU A 36 17.36 -6.32 -15.10
CA LEU A 36 16.05 -6.09 -14.50
C LEU A 36 16.12 -6.13 -12.98
N ARG A 37 16.81 -7.11 -12.39
CA ARG A 37 17.00 -7.17 -10.94
C ARG A 37 17.74 -5.94 -10.40
N GLU A 38 18.83 -5.54 -11.05
CA GLU A 38 19.61 -4.37 -10.63
C GLU A 38 18.81 -3.07 -10.74
N ARG A 39 18.02 -2.91 -11.81
CA ARG A 39 17.20 -1.70 -11.99
C ARG A 39 16.02 -1.68 -11.03
N LEU A 40 15.38 -2.82 -10.80
CA LEU A 40 14.29 -2.95 -9.83
C LEU A 40 14.78 -2.78 -8.39
N SER A 41 15.97 -3.28 -8.03
CA SER A 41 16.53 -3.06 -6.69
C SER A 41 16.95 -1.62 -6.43
N ARG A 42 17.12 -0.81 -7.48
CA ARG A 42 17.35 0.64 -7.38
C ARG A 42 16.06 1.45 -7.33
N LEU A 43 14.90 0.84 -7.58
CA LEU A 43 13.61 1.46 -7.32
C LEU A 43 13.28 1.24 -5.84
N ASP A 44 12.62 2.21 -5.21
CA ASP A 44 12.21 2.16 -3.81
C ASP A 44 10.99 1.22 -3.67
N LEU A 45 11.23 -0.08 -3.88
CA LEU A 45 10.21 -1.11 -3.91
C LEU A 45 9.83 -1.48 -2.48
N VAL A 46 8.64 -1.08 -2.07
CA VAL A 46 8.02 -1.57 -0.84
C VAL A 46 7.51 -2.98 -1.11
N SER A 47 7.88 -3.94 -0.26
CA SER A 47 7.37 -5.31 -0.40
C SER A 47 5.85 -5.33 -0.21
N ARG A 48 5.18 -6.31 -0.82
CA ARG A 48 3.73 -6.44 -0.66
C ARG A 48 3.33 -6.60 0.80
N ASP A 49 4.14 -7.30 1.58
CA ASP A 49 3.90 -7.55 3.00
C ASP A 49 4.01 -6.25 3.84
N GLU A 50 4.99 -5.40 3.53
CA GLU A 50 5.13 -4.08 4.17
C GLU A 50 3.98 -3.14 3.80
N PHE A 51 3.55 -3.14 2.53
CA PHE A 51 2.38 -2.39 2.08
C PHE A 51 1.11 -2.83 2.83
N ASP A 52 0.89 -4.14 2.94
CA ASP A 52 -0.26 -4.69 3.65
C ASP A 52 -0.18 -4.38 5.16
N ALA A 53 1.01 -4.38 5.75
CA ALA A 53 1.22 -3.98 7.14
C ALA A 53 0.87 -2.50 7.38
N GLN A 54 1.31 -1.59 6.50
CA GLN A 54 0.96 -0.16 6.58
C GLN A 54 -0.54 0.06 6.40
N THR A 55 -1.18 -0.68 5.50
CA THR A 55 -2.64 -0.65 5.30
C THR A 55 -3.39 -1.00 6.58
N ARG A 56 -2.97 -2.06 7.30
CA ARG A 56 -3.57 -2.44 8.59
C ARG A 56 -3.37 -1.38 9.68
N VAL A 57 -2.25 -0.67 9.67
CA VAL A 57 -2.03 0.46 10.59
C VAL A 57 -3.01 1.59 10.28
N LEU A 58 -3.19 1.94 9.00
CA LEU A 58 -4.14 2.95 8.56
C LEU A 58 -5.60 2.61 8.90
N GLU A 59 -6.00 1.35 8.74
CA GLU A 59 -7.35 0.90 9.14
C GLU A 59 -7.56 1.09 10.65
N ARG A 60 -6.56 0.74 11.46
CA ARG A 60 -6.63 0.89 12.91
C ARG A 60 -6.68 2.35 13.34
N THR A 61 -5.95 3.24 12.66
CA THR A 61 -6.00 4.67 12.97
C THR A 61 -7.34 5.28 12.60
N ARG A 62 -7.94 4.89 11.46
CA ARG A 62 -9.31 5.32 11.10
C ARG A 62 -10.34 4.89 12.15
N ALA A 63 -10.34 3.62 12.55
CA ALA A 63 -11.25 3.13 13.58
C ALA A 63 -11.10 3.87 14.93
N ARG A 64 -9.86 4.21 15.30
CA ARG A 64 -9.59 5.03 16.51
C ARG A 64 -10.07 6.47 16.35
N LEU A 65 -9.92 7.06 15.16
CA LEU A 65 -10.40 8.41 14.85
C LEU A 65 -11.92 8.48 14.99
N GLU A 66 -12.64 7.56 14.35
CA GLU A 66 -14.11 7.48 14.43
C GLU A 66 -14.59 7.32 15.88
N ALA A 67 -13.92 6.49 16.68
CA ALA A 67 -14.26 6.31 18.09
C ALA A 67 -14.03 7.60 18.92
N LEU A 68 -12.98 8.37 18.60
CA LEU A 68 -12.72 9.64 19.26
C LEU A 68 -13.71 10.72 18.82
N GLU A 69 -14.04 10.79 17.54
CA GLU A 69 -15.07 11.69 17.00
C GLU A 69 -16.43 11.41 17.64
N ALA A 70 -16.82 10.15 17.78
CA ALA A 70 -18.05 9.76 18.48
C ALA A 70 -18.05 10.20 19.96
N ARG A 71 -16.91 10.06 20.65
CA ARG A 71 -16.76 10.52 22.04
C ARG A 71 -16.85 12.05 22.14
N LEU A 72 -16.23 12.76 21.21
CA LEU A 72 -16.28 14.22 21.14
C LEU A 72 -17.72 14.69 20.93
N ALA A 73 -18.43 14.11 19.96
CA ALA A 73 -19.83 14.44 19.69
C ALA A 73 -20.75 14.18 20.90
N ALA A 74 -20.51 13.09 21.64
CA ALA A 74 -21.26 12.80 22.86
C ALA A 74 -21.00 13.84 23.98
N LEU A 75 -19.77 14.32 24.10
CA LEU A 75 -19.38 15.32 25.10
C LEU A 75 -19.89 16.73 24.73
N GLU A 76 -19.75 17.12 23.45
CA GLU A 76 -20.24 18.40 22.93
C GLU A 76 -21.77 18.49 22.97
N GLY A 77 -22.47 17.38 22.70
CA GLY A 77 -23.93 17.30 22.84
C GLY A 77 -24.43 17.38 24.29
N GLY A 78 -23.63 16.91 25.26
CA GLY A 78 -23.96 16.96 26.69
C GLY A 78 -23.67 18.31 27.36
N GLY A 79 -22.70 19.07 26.84
CA GLY A 79 -22.28 20.37 27.42
C GLY A 79 -23.28 21.52 27.23
N SER A 80 -24.18 21.42 26.25
CA SER A 80 -25.15 22.50 25.95
C SER A 80 -26.45 22.41 26.76
N ALA A 81 -26.77 21.25 27.36
CA ALA A 81 -28.03 21.05 28.08
C ALA A 81 -27.97 21.40 29.59
N ALA A 82 -26.78 21.60 30.17
CA ALA A 82 -26.62 21.85 31.62
C ALA A 82 -26.54 23.34 32.01
N GLY A 83 -26.66 24.28 31.05
CA GLY A 83 -26.50 25.72 31.29
C GLY A 83 -27.79 26.55 31.41
N ASN A 84 -28.98 25.95 31.24
CA ASN A 84 -30.24 26.69 31.28
C ASN A 84 -31.27 26.02 32.21
N ALA A 85 -31.02 26.09 33.51
CA ALA A 85 -32.07 25.86 34.50
C ALA A 85 -32.88 27.17 34.64
N PRO A 86 -34.20 27.17 34.39
CA PRO A 86 -35.02 28.35 34.65
C PRO A 86 -35.03 28.59 36.17
N GLY A 87 -34.61 29.79 36.58
CA GLY A 87 -34.62 30.21 37.99
C GLY A 87 -36.02 30.03 38.60
N PRO A 88 -36.11 29.64 39.88
CA PRO A 88 -37.40 29.38 40.52
C PRO A 88 -38.27 30.65 40.53
N PRO A 89 -39.59 30.53 40.30
CA PRO A 89 -40.49 31.66 40.40
C PRO A 89 -40.57 32.16 41.85
N ALA A 90 -40.73 33.49 41.96
CA ALA A 90 -40.75 34.34 43.16
C ALA A 90 -41.46 33.77 44.40
#